data_AF-A0A7X4IWH8-F1
#
_entry.id   AF-A0A7X4IWH8-F1
#
_cell.length_a   1.000
_cell.length_b   1.000
_cell.length_c   1.000
_cell.angle_alpha   90.00
_cell.angle_beta   90.00
_cell.angle_gamma   90.00
#
_symmetry.space_group_name_H-M   'P 1'
#
loop_
_entity.id
_entity.type
_entity.pdbx_description
1 polymer ?
#
loop_
_entity_poly.entity_id
_entity_poly.type
_entity_poly.pdbx_seq_one_letter_code
_entity_poly.pdbx_strand_id
1 'polypeptide(L)' 'MPTGTVKWFNTHKGYGFIAPDEGGKDVFVHVSAVQKAGLTGL' A
#
# COMPACT_ATOMS: atom_id res chain seq x y z
N MET A 1 13.20 -8.72 -1.03
CA MET A 1 11.74 -8.50 -0.93
C MET A 1 11.43 -7.36 -1.89
N PRO A 2 10.42 -7.46 -2.77
CA PRO A 2 10.06 -6.34 -3.64
C PRO A 2 9.62 -5.15 -2.78
N THR A 3 10.24 -4.00 -3.00
CA THR A 3 9.96 -2.72 -2.31
C THR A 3 9.25 -1.77 -3.25
N GLY A 4 8.44 -0.87 -2.68
CA GLY A 4 7.70 0.12 -3.44
C GLY A 4 7.14 1.20 -2.53
N THR A 5 6.78 2.32 -3.14
CA THR A 5 6.24 3.49 -2.44
C THR A 5 4.72 3.50 -2.56
N VAL A 6 4.03 3.81 -1.45
CA VAL A 6 2.58 4.01 -1.46
C VAL A 6 2.28 5.24 -2.32
N LYS A 7 1.62 5.02 -3.46
CA LYS A 7 1.27 6.09 -4.40
C LYS A 7 0.12 6.93 -3.84
N TRP A 8 -0.88 6.25 -3.31
CA TRP A 8 -1.97 6.87 -2.57
C TRP A 8 -2.70 5.82 -1.73
N PHE A 9 -3.27 6.25 -0.62
CA PHE A 9 -4.04 5.40 0.26
C PHE A 9 -5.26 6.17 0.77
N ASN A 10 -6.43 5.55 0.71
CA ASN A 10 -7.66 6.10 1.25
C ASN A 10 -7.99 5.39 2.56
N THR A 11 -7.74 6.08 3.66
CA THR A 11 -8.01 5.60 5.02
C THR A 11 -9.50 5.40 5.28
N HIS A 12 -10.36 6.26 4.72
CA HIS A 12 -11.82 6.14 4.86
C HIS A 12 -12.39 4.91 4.16
N LYS A 13 -11.90 4.59 2.96
CA LYS A 13 -12.32 3.40 2.21
C LYS A 13 -11.50 2.15 2.54
N GLY A 14 -10.35 2.29 3.19
CA GLY A 14 -9.50 1.18 3.60
C GLY A 14 -8.72 0.49 2.47
N TYR A 15 -8.37 1.21 1.40
CA TYR A 15 -7.56 0.65 0.32
C TYR A 15 -6.66 1.70 -0.34
N GLY A 16 -5.66 1.24 -1.09
CA GLY A 16 -4.77 2.10 -1.86
C GLY A 16 -4.00 1.34 -2.93
N PHE A 17 -3.01 2.01 -3.48
CA PHE A 17 -2.10 1.44 -4.47
C PHE A 17 -0.65 1.76 -4.14
N ILE A 18 0.22 0.80 -4.44
CA ILE A 18 1.67 0.89 -4.27
C ILE A 18 2.31 0.86 -5.64
N ALA A 19 3.21 1.80 -5.89
CA ALA A 19 4.07 1.79 -7.06
C ALA A 19 5.37 1.02 -6.73
N PRO A 20 5.68 -0.10 -7.40
CA PRO A 20 6.94 -0.82 -7.20
C PRO A 20 8.15 0.00 -7.69
N ASP A 21 9.26 -0.03 -6.95
CA ASP A 21 10.50 0.66 -7.34
C ASP A 21 11.17 0.03 -8.58
N GLU A 22 11.00 -1.27 -8.76
CA GLU A 22 11.52 -2.01 -9.93
C GLU A 22 10.79 -1.62 -11.24
N GLY A 23 9.77 -0.75 -11.15
CA GLY A 23 8.88 -0.43 -12.25
C GLY A 23 7.88 -1.56 -12.49
N GLY A 24 6.65 -1.21 -12.84
CA GLY A 24 5.61 -2.21 -13.04
C GLY A 24 4.20 -1.66 -12.86
N LYS A 25 3.23 -2.57 -12.82
CA LYS A 25 1.83 -2.22 -12.58
C LYS A 25 1.63 -1.83 -11.12
N ASP A 26 0.77 -0.85 -10.90
CA ASP A 26 0.36 -0.44 -9.56
C ASP A 26 -0.24 -1.66 -8.82
N VAL A 27 0.27 -1.93 -7.62
CA VAL A 27 -0.16 -3.06 -6.78
C VAL A 27 -1.26 -2.59 -5.85
N PHE A 28 -2.42 -3.23 -5.92
CA PHE A 28 -3.53 -2.94 -5.01
C PHE A 28 -3.20 -3.41 -3.59
N VAL A 29 -3.45 -2.55 -2.60
CA VAL A 29 -3.27 -2.88 -1.18
C VAL A 29 -4.54 -2.59 -0.38
N HIS A 30 -4.95 -3.56 0.44
CA HIS A 30 -6.07 -3.41 1.37
C HIS A 30 -5.56 -3.02 2.77
N VAL A 31 -6.34 -2.25 3.53
CA VAL A 31 -6.00 -1.80 4.89
C VAL A 31 -5.61 -2.96 5.82
N SER A 32 -6.22 -4.13 5.67
CA SER A 32 -5.88 -5.31 6.46
C SER A 32 -4.44 -5.76 6.26
N ALA A 33 -3.88 -5.60 5.05
CA ALA A 33 -2.48 -5.91 4.77
C ALA A 33 -1.54 -4.85 5.37
N VAL A 34 -1.93 -3.58 5.29
CA VAL A 34 -1.21 -2.44 5.87
C VAL A 34 -1.16 -2.53 7.40
N GLN A 35 -2.29 -2.85 8.03
CA GLN A 35 -2.38 -3.08 9.48
C GLN A 35 -1.54 -4.27 9.93
N LYS A 36 -1.56 -5.38 9.16
CA LYS A 36 -0.69 -6.54 9.44
C LYS A 36 0.80 -6.20 9.31
N ALA A 37 1.15 -5.24 8.46
CA ALA A 37 2.51 -4.73 8.30
C ALA A 37 2.94 -3.75 9.41
N GLY A 38 2.07 -3.45 10.39
CA GLY A 38 2.38 -2.59 11.53
C GLY A 38 2.18 -1.09 11.28
N LEU A 39 1.63 -0.71 10.13
CA LEU A 39 1.22 0.67 9.83
C LEU A 39 -0.15 0.95 10.46
N THR A 40 -0.16 1.08 11.78
CA THR A 40 -1.33 1.51 12.57
C THR A 40 -1.17 2.99 12.91
N GLY A 41 -1.91 3.87 12.22
CA GLY A 41 -1.98 5.30 12.56
C GLY A 41 -1.77 6.30 11.44
N LEU A 42 -2.19 5.99 10.20
CA LEU A 42 -2.33 6.98 9.12
C LEU A 42 -3.65 7.74 9.24
#